data_AF-A0A949B895-F1
#
_entry.id   AF-A0A949B895-F1
#
_cell.length_a   1.000
_cell.length_b   1.000
_cell.length_c   1.000
_cell.angle_alpha   90.00
_cell.angle_beta   90.00
_cell.angle_gamma   90.00
#
_symmetry.space_group_name_H-M   'P 1'
#
loop_
_entity.id
_entity.type
_entity.pdbx_description
1 polymer ?
#
loop_
_entity_poly.entity_id
_entity_poly.type
_entity_poly.pdbx_seq_one_letter_code
_entity_poly.pdbx_strand_id
1 'polypeptide(L)'
;MIALHISILNGAPYIWSEGSQVGAIKDFQIAVKAIDLDIKVLKSNAEFLTVWLPAYENIPAPSSPLIGAEPDKKKKVCLKSFSVLARPLKIEEALGAWTGFRTVSLHCRKFKRKKSRRF
;
A
#
# COMPACT_ATOMS: atom_id res chain seq x y z
N MET A 1 8.12 -3.48 -5.18
CA MET A 1 7.48 -2.23 -4.71
C MET A 1 6.59 -2.59 -3.53
N ILE A 2 6.43 -1.70 -2.55
CA ILE A 2 5.56 -1.92 -1.41
C ILE A 2 4.53 -0.80 -1.39
N ALA A 3 3.24 -1.13 -1.40
CA ALA A 3 2.14 -0.18 -1.24
C ALA A 3 1.59 -0.28 0.19
N LEU A 4 1.22 0.87 0.76
CA LEU A 4 0.61 0.95 2.09
C LEU A 4 -0.88 1.25 1.95
N HIS A 5 -1.69 0.50 2.68
CA HIS A 5 -3.14 0.54 2.60
C HIS A 5 -3.74 0.88 3.95
N ILE A 6 -4.83 1.65 3.92
CA ILE A 6 -5.72 1.83 5.08
C ILE A 6 -7.09 1.28 4.69
N SER A 7 -7.63 0.39 5.51
CA SER A 7 -8.93 -0.23 5.31
C SER A 7 -9.77 -0.10 6.58
N ILE A 8 -11.10 -0.20 6.45
CA ILE A 8 -12.01 -0.19 7.60
C ILE A 8 -12.58 -1.58 7.78
N LEU A 9 -12.49 -2.12 8.98
CA LEU A 9 -13.09 -3.39 9.38
C LEU A 9 -13.90 -3.15 10.65
N ASN A 10 -15.21 -3.45 10.61
CA ASN A 10 -16.12 -3.28 11.75
C ASN A 10 -16.07 -1.87 12.38
N GLY A 11 -15.90 -0.83 11.55
CA GLY A 11 -15.81 0.56 11.99
C GLY A 11 -14.44 0.99 12.53
N ALA A 12 -13.47 0.08 12.65
CA ALA A 12 -12.11 0.40 13.06
C ALA A 12 -11.17 0.52 11.85
N PRO A 13 -10.30 1.54 11.80
CA PRO A 13 -9.30 1.66 10.76
C PRO A 13 -8.12 0.71 11.00
N TYR A 14 -7.66 0.07 9.94
CA TYR A 14 -6.52 -0.84 9.91
C TYR A 14 -5.52 -0.39 8.87
N ILE A 15 -4.24 -0.48 9.21
CA ILE A 15 -3.14 -0.25 8.27
C ILE A 15 -2.43 -1.56 7.97
N TRP A 16 -2.07 -1.77 6.71
CA TRP A 16 -1.37 -2.95 6.25
C TRP A 16 -0.58 -2.64 4.96
N SER A 17 0.29 -3.54 4.54
CA SER A 17 1.08 -3.35 3.32
C SER A 17 0.91 -4.48 2.31
N GLU A 18 0.87 -4.09 1.05
CA GLU A 18 1.01 -4.96 -0.10
C GLU A 18 2.46 -4.90 -0.58
N GLY A 19 3.23 -5.96 -0.32
CA GLY A 19 4.66 -6.02 -0.61
C GLY A 19 5.04 -7.08 -1.63
N SER A 20 6.33 -7.39 -1.65
CA SER A 20 6.88 -8.52 -2.42
C SER A 20 6.31 -9.87 -1.97
N GLN A 21 6.09 -9.99 -0.67
CA GLN A 21 5.37 -11.09 -0.04
C GLN A 21 4.22 -10.50 0.79
N VAL A 22 3.00 -10.90 0.45
CA VAL A 22 1.80 -10.45 1.17
C VAL A 22 1.89 -10.87 2.64
N GLY A 23 1.68 -9.93 3.55
CA GLY A 23 1.76 -10.15 5.00
C GLY A 23 3.17 -10.18 5.59
N ALA A 24 4.22 -9.90 4.82
CA ALA A 24 5.58 -9.80 5.35
C ALA A 24 5.76 -8.56 6.24
N ILE A 25 6.07 -8.78 7.52
CA ILE A 25 6.27 -7.68 8.49
C ILE A 25 7.39 -6.71 8.09
N LYS A 26 8.44 -7.20 7.41
CA LYS A 26 9.56 -6.36 6.95
C LYS A 26 9.08 -5.34 5.92
N ASP A 27 8.30 -5.79 4.94
CA ASP A 27 7.74 -4.91 3.91
C ASP A 27 6.79 -3.88 4.56
N PHE A 28 6.01 -4.31 5.55
CA PHE A 28 5.11 -3.44 6.30
C PHE A 28 5.87 -2.34 7.07
N GLN A 29 6.93 -2.71 7.79
CA GLN A 29 7.79 -1.75 8.50
C GLN A 29 8.47 -0.76 7.55
N ILE A 30 8.95 -1.23 6.39
CA ILE A 30 9.56 -0.39 5.35
C ILE A 30 8.53 0.62 4.82
N ALA A 31 7.32 0.16 4.52
CA ALA A 31 6.27 1.02 3.98
C ALA A 31 5.82 2.11 4.94
N VAL A 32 5.65 1.79 6.24
CA VAL A 32 5.33 2.80 7.27
C VAL A 32 6.46 3.81 7.43
N LYS A 33 7.72 3.34 7.45
CA LYS A 33 8.89 4.23 7.55
C LYS A 33 9.02 5.16 6.35
N ALA A 34 8.64 4.71 5.15
CA ALA A 34 8.75 5.49 3.91
C ALA A 34 7.80 6.70 3.87
N ILE A 35 6.71 6.67 4.64
CA ILE A 35 5.74 7.76 4.72
C ILE A 35 5.92 8.63 5.97
N ASP A 36 7.00 8.40 6.73
CA ASP A 36 7.36 9.15 7.94
C ASP A 36 6.23 9.25 8.98
N LEU A 37 5.43 8.17 9.10
CA LEU A 37 4.47 8.05 10.18
C LEU A 37 5.16 7.49 11.41
N ASP A 38 4.97 8.15 12.57
CA ASP A 38 5.41 7.66 13.88
C ASP A 38 4.50 6.54 14.38
N ILE A 39 4.50 5.43 13.63
CA ILE A 39 3.72 4.24 13.88
C ILE A 39 4.67 3.06 14.05
N LYS A 40 4.66 2.46 15.25
CA LYS A 40 5.43 1.25 15.52
C LYS A 40 4.65 0.01 15.06
N VAL A 41 5.20 -0.69 14.08
CA VAL A 41 4.69 -1.99 13.63
C VAL A 41 5.49 -3.11 14.31
N LEU A 42 4.83 -3.84 15.21
CA LEU A 42 5.37 -4.97 15.96
C LEU A 42 4.46 -6.19 15.74
N LYS A 43 5.01 -7.40 15.88
CA LYS A 43 4.18 -8.63 15.81
C LYS A 43 3.12 -8.68 16.92
N SER A 44 3.39 -8.07 18.07
CA SER A 44 2.49 -8.06 19.22
C SER A 44 1.32 -7.09 19.08
N ASN A 45 1.39 -6.12 18.17
CA ASN A 45 0.35 -5.12 17.96
C ASN A 45 -0.26 -5.20 16.55
N ALA A 46 -0.06 -6.32 15.87
CA ALA A 46 -0.59 -6.61 14.55
C ALA A 46 -1.23 -8.00 14.55
N GLU A 47 -2.24 -8.18 13.72
CA GLU A 47 -2.99 -9.41 13.59
C GLU A 47 -3.11 -9.82 12.13
N PHE A 48 -3.29 -11.12 11.88
CA PHE A 48 -3.50 -11.61 10.53
C PHE A 48 -4.97 -11.44 10.14
N LEU A 49 -5.21 -10.66 9.08
CA LEU A 49 -6.53 -10.44 8.49
C LEU A 49 -6.57 -10.97 7.07
N THR A 50 -7.78 -11.24 6.58
CA THR A 50 -8.00 -11.62 5.18
C THR A 50 -8.41 -10.40 4.37
N VAL A 51 -7.67 -10.10 3.31
CA VAL A 51 -8.03 -9.09 2.31
C VAL A 51 -8.38 -9.77 0.99
N TRP A 52 -9.30 -9.16 0.26
CA TRP A 52 -9.71 -9.63 -1.06
C TRP A 52 -9.13 -8.71 -2.12
N LEU A 53 -8.20 -9.22 -2.91
CA LEU A 53 -7.49 -8.45 -3.92
C LEU A 53 -7.72 -9.04 -5.31
N PRO A 54 -7.81 -8.20 -6.36
CA PRO A 54 -7.70 -8.68 -7.73
C PRO A 54 -6.37 -9.43 -7.89
N ALA A 55 -6.40 -10.56 -8.57
CA ALA A 55 -5.24 -11.41 -8.73
C ALA A 55 -5.21 -12.03 -10.14
N TYR A 56 -4.00 -12.20 -10.66
CA TYR A 56 -3.73 -13.08 -11.79
C TYR A 56 -3.31 -14.44 -11.21
N GLU A 57 -4.17 -15.44 -11.36
CA GLU A 57 -4.01 -16.76 -10.70
C GLU A 57 -3.88 -16.64 -9.17
N ASN A 58 -2.68 -16.74 -8.61
CA ASN A 58 -2.40 -16.67 -7.16
C ASN A 58 -1.52 -15.47 -6.80
N ILE A 59 -1.28 -14.56 -7.75
CA ILE A 59 -0.42 -13.40 -7.56
C ILE A 59 -1.33 -12.18 -7.50
N PRO A 60 -1.31 -11.41 -6.40
CA PRO A 60 -2.11 -10.19 -6.29
C PRO A 60 -1.69 -9.20 -7.38
N ALA A 61 -2.68 -8.63 -8.05
CA ALA A 61 -2.46 -7.55 -8.99
C ALA A 61 -2.11 -6.28 -8.20
N PRO A 62 -1.02 -5.59 -8.57
CA PRO A 62 -0.54 -4.43 -7.85
C PRO A 62 -1.57 -3.30 -7.85
N SER A 63 -1.88 -2.78 -6.68
CA SER A 63 -2.82 -1.65 -6.54
C SER A 63 -2.26 -0.30 -7.02
N SER A 64 -0.93 -0.18 -7.12
CA SER A 64 -0.24 1.04 -7.55
C SER A 64 0.39 0.88 -8.93
N PRO A 65 0.50 1.96 -9.74
CA PRO A 65 1.15 1.91 -11.04
C PRO A 65 2.58 1.38 -10.90
N LEU A 66 2.87 0.27 -11.59
CA LEU A 66 4.19 -0.34 -11.58
C LEU A 66 4.96 0.00 -12.84
N ILE A 67 6.26 0.20 -12.67
CA ILE A 67 7.23 0.06 -13.76
C ILE A 67 7.67 -1.40 -13.75
N GLY A 68 7.30 -2.14 -14.79
CA GLY A 68 7.60 -3.56 -14.90
C GLY A 68 7.09 -4.16 -16.21
N ALA A 69 7.27 -5.48 -16.35
CA ALA A 69 6.69 -6.22 -17.46
C ALA A 69 5.17 -6.18 -17.38
N GLU A 70 4.52 -6.03 -18.53
CA GLU A 70 3.07 -6.10 -18.62
C GLU A 70 2.61 -7.51 -18.17
N PRO A 71 1.57 -7.61 -17.32
CA PRO A 71 1.03 -8.92 -16.93
C PRO A 71 0.46 -9.63 -18.16
N ASP A 72 0.50 -10.96 -18.15
CA ASP A 72 -0.01 -11.79 -19.24
C ASP A 72 -1.53 -11.55 -19.43
N LYS A 73 -1.88 -10.91 -20.55
CA LYS A 73 -3.25 -10.55 -20.92
C LYS A 73 -4.18 -11.75 -21.10
N LYS A 74 -3.64 -12.95 -21.29
CA LYS A 74 -4.44 -14.18 -21.43
C LYS A 74 -4.99 -14.67 -20.09
N LYS A 75 -4.39 -14.25 -18.97
CA LYS A 75 -4.80 -14.66 -17.63
C LYS A 75 -5.98 -13.82 -17.17
N LYS A 76 -7.07 -14.49 -16.79
CA LYS A 76 -8.26 -13.82 -16.25
C LYS A 76 -7.98 -13.27 -14.86
N VAL A 77 -8.34 -12.00 -14.63
CA VAL A 77 -8.32 -11.39 -13.30
C VAL A 77 -9.48 -11.96 -12.48
N CYS A 78 -9.17 -12.49 -11.31
CA CYS A 78 -10.14 -13.00 -10.35
C CYS A 78 -9.92 -12.34 -8.99
N LEU A 79 -10.98 -12.19 -8.19
CA LEU A 79 -10.83 -11.78 -6.81
C LEU A 79 -10.36 -12.99 -5.97
N LYS A 80 -9.31 -12.82 -5.17
CA LYS A 80 -8.81 -13.85 -4.25
C LYS A 80 -8.53 -13.30 -2.87
N SER A 81 -8.65 -14.18 -1.89
CA SER A 81 -8.30 -13.91 -0.51
C SER A 81 -6.78 -14.05 -0.30
N PHE A 82 -6.22 -13.13 0.47
CA PHE A 82 -4.83 -13.16 0.91
C PHE A 82 -4.76 -12.85 2.41
N SER A 83 -3.88 -13.55 3.12
CA SER A 83 -3.60 -13.26 4.52
C SER A 83 -2.57 -12.13 4.61
N VAL A 84 -2.93 -11.05 5.29
CA VAL A 84 -2.08 -9.89 5.53
C VAL A 84 -1.88 -9.68 7.01
N LEU A 85 -0.69 -9.19 7.37
CA LEU A 85 -0.45 -8.66 8.70
C LEU A 85 -0.94 -7.21 8.73
N ALA A 86 -1.96 -6.94 9.54
CA ALA A 86 -2.58 -5.64 9.68
C ALA A 86 -2.52 -5.15 11.13
N ARG A 87 -2.40 -3.85 11.31
CA ARG A 87 -2.41 -3.21 12.64
C ARG A 87 -3.63 -2.30 12.75
N PRO A 88 -4.43 -2.39 13.82
CA PRO A 88 -5.46 -1.40 14.09
C PRO A 88 -4.82 -0.03 14.37
N LEU A 89 -5.40 1.02 13.81
CA LEU A 89 -5.00 2.40 14.04
C LEU A 89 -5.88 3.06 15.10
N LYS A 90 -5.27 3.87 15.96
CA LYS A 90 -6.00 4.85 16.76
C LYS A 90 -6.52 5.97 15.86
N ILE A 91 -7.56 6.67 16.31
CA ILE A 91 -8.19 7.75 15.54
C ILE A 91 -7.17 8.85 15.21
N GLU A 92 -6.28 9.19 16.16
CA GLU A 92 -5.24 10.21 15.97
C GLU A 92 -4.22 9.78 14.92
N GLU A 93 -3.81 8.50 14.94
CA GLU A 93 -2.89 7.93 13.95
C GLU A 93 -3.53 7.87 12.56
N ALA A 94 -4.84 7.55 12.50
CA ALA A 94 -5.59 7.57 11.25
C ALA A 94 -5.65 8.97 10.66
N LEU A 95 -5.96 10.00 11.46
CA LEU A 95 -5.95 11.39 10.99
C LEU A 95 -4.56 11.84 10.51
N GLY A 96 -3.50 11.45 11.23
CA GLY A 96 -2.11 11.68 10.83
C GLY A 96 -1.77 11.04 9.48
N ALA A 97 -2.17 9.79 9.26
CA ALA A 97 -1.97 9.11 7.99
C ALA A 97 -2.71 9.81 6.84
N TRP A 98 -3.97 10.16 7.03
CA TRP A 98 -4.81 10.80 6.01
C TRP A 98 -4.29 12.19 5.61
N THR A 99 -3.72 12.93 6.55
CA THR A 99 -3.10 14.23 6.27
C THR A 99 -1.71 14.09 5.63
N GLY A 100 -0.91 13.10 6.04
CA GLY A 100 0.39 12.78 5.46
C GLY A 100 0.33 12.36 3.98
N PHE A 101 -0.71 11.61 3.57
CA PHE A 101 -0.91 11.22 2.16
C PHE A 101 -1.06 12.40 1.20
N ARG A 102 -1.56 13.57 1.66
CA ARG A 102 -1.64 14.78 0.82
C ARG A 102 -0.26 15.34 0.47
N THR A 103 0.71 15.21 1.37
CA THR A 103 2.06 15.77 1.20
C THR A 103 2.87 15.00 0.14
N VAL A 104 2.72 13.68 0.08
CA VAL A 104 3.39 12.83 -0.93
C VAL A 104 2.80 13.07 -2.33
N SER A 105 1.49 13.29 -2.44
CA SER A 105 0.83 13.61 -3.72
C SER A 105 1.24 14.99 -4.26
N LEU A 106 1.51 15.95 -3.36
CA LEU A 106 2.02 17.29 -3.74
C LEU A 106 3.48 17.25 -4.23
N HIS A 107 4.31 16.33 -3.72
CA HIS A 107 5.69 16.18 -4.23
C HIS A 107 5.71 15.64 -5.67
N CYS A 108 4.74 14.81 -6.05
CA CYS A 108 4.61 14.29 -7.42
C CYS A 108 4.15 15.36 -8.44
N ARG A 109 3.48 16.45 -8.00
CA ARG A 109 3.09 17.57 -8.89
C ARG A 109 4.23 18.53 -9.24
N LYS A 110 5.42 18.41 -8.63
CA LYS A 110 6.59 19.26 -8.95
C LYS A 110 7.53 18.67 -10.01
N PHE A 111 7.14 17.59 -10.72
CA PHE A 111 7.91 17.13 -11.87
C PHE A 111 7.74 18.12 -13.05
N LYS A 112 8.82 18.89 -13.26
CA LYS A 112 8.96 20.05 -14.12
C LYS A 112 8.42 19.86 -15.54
N ARG A 113 7.56 20.79 -15.98
CA ARG A 113 7.48 21.24 -17.39
C ARG A 113 8.87 21.73 -17.83
N LYS A 114 9.70 20.87 -18.41
CA LYS A 114 10.81 21.32 -19.26
C LYS A 114 10.22 21.71 -20.61
N LYS A 115 10.12 23.02 -20.86
CA LYS A 115 9.86 23.59 -22.18
C LYS A 115 10.90 23.05 -23.16
N SER A 116 10.45 22.27 -24.14
CA SER A 116 11.19 22.02 -25.37
C SER A 116 11.28 23.35 -26.13
N ARG A 117 12.48 23.94 -26.18
CA ARG A 117 12.82 24.98 -27.15
C ARG A 117 13.64 24.30 -28.25
N ARG A 118 13.08 24.40 -29.46
CA ARG A 118 13.71 24.12 -30.76
C ARG A 118 15.09 24.78 -30.83
N PHE A 119 16.05 24.07 -31.40
CA PHE A 119 16.96 24.56 -32.43
C PHE A 119 17.15 23.46 -33.45
#